data_AF-A0A6N7IMF3-F1
#
_entry.id   AF-A0A6N7IMF3-F1
#
_cell.length_a   1.000
_cell.length_b   1.000
_cell.length_c   1.000
_cell.angle_alpha   90.00
_cell.angle_beta   90.00
_cell.angle_gamma   90.00
#
_symmetry.space_group_name_H-M   'P 1'
#
loop_
_entity.id
_entity.type
_entity.pdbx_description
1 polymer ?
#
loop_
_entity_poly.entity_id
_entity_poly.type
_entity_poly.pdbx_seq_one_letter_code
_entity_poly.pdbx_strand_id
1 'polypeptide(L)'
;MRLPFFKIKTPPCPACGSTDTTTGRMLRIAAGLGVGGGGSILCYLLGFLYPMGRIIIPLALLCGAVICFIPPLGKYCCLSCDAYWNPDNPKVIWRPRDPGL
;
A
#
# COMPACT_ATOMS: atom_id res chain seq x y z
N MET A 1 0.27 0.38 -27.12
CA MET A 1 0.21 -0.95 -26.47
C MET A 1 -0.48 -0.81 -25.11
N ARG A 2 -1.78 -1.16 -25.00
CA ARG A 2 -2.46 -1.26 -23.71
C ARG A 2 -2.15 -2.65 -23.15
N LEU A 3 -1.27 -2.74 -22.16
CA LEU A 3 -1.06 -3.97 -21.42
C LEU A 3 -2.40 -4.37 -20.77
N PRO A 4 -2.90 -5.60 -20.97
CA PRO A 4 -4.09 -6.08 -20.29
C PRO A 4 -3.68 -6.31 -18.83
N PHE A 5 -3.75 -5.26 -18.01
CA PHE A 5 -3.80 -5.46 -16.58
C PHE A 5 -5.05 -6.31 -16.32
N PHE A 6 -4.83 -7.55 -15.90
CA PHE A 6 -5.83 -8.40 -15.26
C PHE A 6 -6.50 -7.57 -14.15
N LYS A 7 -7.59 -6.87 -14.48
CA LYS A 7 -8.40 -6.18 -13.48
C LYS A 7 -9.15 -7.31 -12.78
N ILE A 8 -8.56 -7.78 -11.68
CA ILE A 8 -9.23 -8.66 -10.73
C ILE A 8 -10.60 -8.03 -10.49
N LYS A 9 -11.70 -8.76 -10.74
CA LYS A 9 -13.06 -8.26 -10.48
C LYS A 9 -13.17 -8.00 -8.97
N THR A 10 -12.87 -6.78 -8.56
CA THR A 10 -13.00 -6.33 -7.19
C THR A 10 -14.40 -5.74 -7.00
N PRO A 11 -15.04 -5.98 -5.84
CA PRO A 11 -16.35 -5.40 -5.58
C PRO A 11 -16.26 -3.87 -5.55
N PRO A 12 -17.35 -3.16 -5.93
CA PRO A 12 -17.42 -1.72 -5.75
C PRO A 12 -17.32 -1.37 -4.27
N CYS A 13 -16.71 -0.23 -3.97
CA CYS A 13 -16.54 0.20 -2.59
C CYS A 13 -17.90 0.54 -1.94
N PRO A 14 -18.21 0.00 -0.74
CA PRO A 14 -19.48 0.31 -0.06
C PRO A 14 -19.58 1.75 0.45
N ALA A 15 -18.45 2.45 0.64
CA ALA A 15 -18.45 3.84 1.11
C ALA A 15 -18.77 4.85 0.00
N CYS A 16 -18.13 4.70 -1.17
CA CYS A 16 -18.17 5.71 -2.23
C CYS A 16 -18.62 5.19 -3.60
N GLY A 17 -18.95 3.90 -3.74
CA GLY A 17 -19.41 3.29 -5.00
C GLY A 17 -18.34 3.13 -6.08
N SER A 18 -17.12 3.59 -5.84
CA SER A 18 -16.02 3.52 -6.81
C SER A 18 -15.62 2.08 -7.15
N THR A 19 -15.24 1.85 -8.41
CA THR A 19 -14.68 0.59 -8.92
C THR A 19 -13.15 0.54 -8.86
N ASP A 20 -12.51 1.59 -8.35
CA ASP A 20 -11.06 1.68 -8.19
C ASP A 20 -10.63 1.08 -6.85
N THR A 21 -10.86 -0.22 -6.76
CA THR A 21 -10.63 -1.01 -5.56
C THR A 21 -9.48 -1.99 -5.81
N THR A 22 -8.61 -2.15 -4.82
CA THR A 22 -7.46 -3.06 -4.86
C THR A 22 -7.46 -3.94 -3.62
N THR A 23 -6.63 -4.99 -3.61
CA THR A 23 -6.47 -5.81 -2.40
C THR A 23 -5.57 -5.10 -1.40
N GLY A 24 -5.96 -5.08 -0.13
CA GLY A 24 -5.18 -4.45 0.94
C GLY A 24 -3.77 -5.04 1.08
N ARG A 25 -3.61 -6.34 0.76
CA ARG A 25 -2.32 -7.02 0.72
C ARG A 25 -1.40 -6.48 -0.37
N MET A 26 -1.93 -6.22 -1.58
CA MET A 26 -1.14 -5.67 -2.68
C MET A 26 -0.69 -4.24 -2.36
N LEU A 27 -1.54 -3.44 -1.71
CA LEU A 27 -1.19 -2.10 -1.25
C LEU A 27 -0.04 -2.13 -0.23
N ARG A 28 -0.08 -3.08 0.73
CA ARG A 28 0.98 -3.27 1.74
C ARG A 28 2.31 -3.72 1.12
N ILE A 29 2.26 -4.66 0.18
CA ILE A 29 3.46 -5.12 -0.54
C ILE A 29 4.05 -3.97 -1.36
N ALA A 30 3.23 -3.18 -2.05
CA ALA A 30 3.69 -2.01 -2.79
C ALA A 30 4.32 -0.96 -1.87
N ALA A 31 3.68 -0.67 -0.73
CA ALA A 31 4.22 0.27 0.27
C ALA A 31 5.53 -0.24 0.88
N GLY A 32 5.60 -1.52 1.25
CA GLY A 32 6.81 -2.13 1.82
C GLY A 32 7.96 -2.22 0.82
N LEU A 33 7.69 -2.52 -0.46
CA LEU A 33 8.70 -2.44 -1.53
C LEU A 33 9.15 -1.00 -1.80
N GLY A 34 8.24 -0.03 -1.73
CA GLY A 34 8.57 1.39 -1.87
C GLY A 34 9.48 1.88 -0.75
N VAL A 35 9.12 1.61 0.50
CA VAL A 35 9.92 2.01 1.67
C VAL A 35 11.22 1.22 1.76
N GLY A 36 11.15 -0.10 1.62
CA GLY A 36 12.30 -0.99 1.72
C GLY A 36 13.21 -0.86 0.51
N GLY A 37 12.74 -1.23 -0.67
CA GLY A 37 13.53 -1.20 -1.90
C GLY A 37 13.85 0.23 -2.34
N GLY A 38 12.83 1.07 -2.51
CA GLY A 38 13.01 2.46 -2.94
C GLY A 38 13.84 3.28 -1.96
N GLY A 39 13.53 3.19 -0.65
CA GLY A 39 14.31 3.85 0.39
C GLY A 39 15.77 3.38 0.43
N SER A 40 16.02 2.09 0.24
CA SER A 40 17.39 1.54 0.20
C SER A 40 18.19 2.03 -1.00
N ILE A 41 17.58 2.12 -2.18
CA ILE A 41 18.23 2.68 -3.39
C ILE A 41 18.58 4.15 -3.14
N LEU A 42 17.67 4.91 -2.55
CA LEU A 42 17.89 6.33 -2.24
C LEU A 42 19.01 6.50 -1.20
N CYS A 43 19.01 5.70 -0.13
CA CYS A 43 20.08 5.67 0.86
C CYS A 43 21.42 5.23 0.26
N TYR A 44 21.42 4.31 -0.71
CA TYR A 44 22.63 3.89 -1.42
C TYR A 44 23.22 5.03 -2.27
N LEU A 45 22.37 5.76 -2.99
CA LEU A 45 22.78 6.92 -3.79
C LEU A 45 23.31 8.05 -2.90
N LEU A 46 22.62 8.38 -1.80
CA LEU A 46 23.12 9.34 -0.80
C LEU A 46 24.40 8.85 -0.12
N GLY A 47 24.54 7.53 0.01
CA GLY A 47 25.72 6.83 0.50
C GLY A 47 26.99 7.06 -0.32
N PHE A 48 26.87 7.58 -1.55
CA PHE A 48 28.01 8.02 -2.35
C PHE A 48 28.59 9.35 -1.85
N LEU A 49 27.74 10.24 -1.33
CA LEU A 49 28.13 11.55 -0.77
C LEU A 49 28.47 11.44 0.73
N TYR A 50 27.70 10.62 1.47
CA TYR A 50 27.88 10.43 2.91
C TYR A 50 27.92 8.93 3.23
N PRO A 51 29.09 8.34 3.52
CA PRO A 51 29.23 6.89 3.72
C PRO A 51 28.35 6.34 4.85
N MET A 52 28.01 7.18 5.84
CA MET A 52 27.07 6.85 6.93
C MET A 52 25.65 6.53 6.43
N GLY A 53 25.23 7.05 5.27
CA GLY A 53 23.92 6.77 4.69
C GLY A 53 23.72 5.29 4.35
N ARG A 54 24.81 4.54 4.11
CA ARG A 54 24.74 3.10 3.82
C ARG A 54 24.37 2.26 5.05
N ILE A 55 24.65 2.76 6.26
CA ILE A 55 24.31 2.09 7.52
C ILE A 55 22.78 2.07 7.73
N ILE A 56 22.06 2.99 7.10
CA ILE A 56 20.60 3.13 7.20
C ILE A 56 19.88 2.16 6.25
N ILE A 57 20.57 1.60 5.26
CA ILE A 57 20.00 0.62 4.31
C ILE A 57 19.35 -0.59 5.01
N PRO A 58 20.03 -1.32 5.93
CA PRO A 58 19.39 -2.42 6.64
C PRO A 58 18.16 -1.98 7.44
N LEU A 59 18.16 -0.74 7.98
CA LEU A 59 17.00 -0.19 8.68
C LEU A 59 15.82 0.04 7.72
N ALA A 60 16.08 0.62 6.54
CA ALA A 60 15.05 0.83 5.52
C ALA A 60 14.45 -0.50 5.03
N LEU A 61 15.28 -1.51 4.79
CA LEU A 61 14.85 -2.86 4.42
C LEU A 61 14.00 -3.51 5.52
N LEU A 62 14.41 -3.40 6.79
CA LEU A 62 13.63 -3.90 7.92
C LEU A 62 12.27 -3.21 8.03
N CYS A 63 12.23 -1.88 7.91
CA CYS A 63 10.97 -1.13 7.91
C CYS A 63 10.05 -1.58 6.76
N GLY A 64 10.59 -1.74 5.54
CA GLY A 64 9.84 -2.26 4.39
C GLY A 64 9.30 -3.67 4.63
N ALA A 65 10.11 -4.56 5.21
CA ALA A 65 9.70 -5.91 5.55
C ALA A 65 8.58 -5.93 6.59
N VAL A 66 8.69 -5.13 7.65
CA VAL A 66 7.65 -5.00 8.69
C VAL A 66 6.31 -4.56 8.08
N ILE A 67 6.33 -3.59 7.15
CA ILE A 67 5.12 -3.13 6.46
C ILE A 67 4.47 -4.26 5.64
N CYS A 68 5.28 -5.14 5.03
CA CYS A 68 4.77 -6.30 4.30
C CYS A 68 4.18 -7.40 5.21
N PHE A 69 4.70 -7.56 6.43
CA PHE A 69 4.23 -8.57 7.39
C PHE A 69 2.97 -8.15 8.16
N ILE A 70 2.75 -6.86 8.37
CA ILE A 70 1.56 -6.37 9.08
C ILE A 70 0.30 -6.68 8.26
N PRO A 71 -0.68 -7.41 8.83
CA PRO A 71 -1.90 -7.73 8.12
C PRO A 71 -2.67 -6.45 7.73
N PRO A 72 -3.30 -6.43 6.54
CA PRO A 72 -4.10 -5.28 6.13
C PRO A 72 -5.35 -5.16 7.00
N LEU A 73 -5.82 -3.93 7.22
CA LEU A 73 -7.02 -3.61 8.00
C LEU A 73 -8.30 -4.22 7.40
N GLY A 74 -8.32 -4.40 6.07
CA GLY A 74 -9.39 -5.04 5.32
C GLY A 74 -8.83 -5.82 4.12
N LYS A 75 -9.63 -6.75 3.57
CA LYS A 75 -9.23 -7.52 2.39
C LYS A 75 -9.08 -6.62 1.15
N TYR A 76 -9.91 -5.59 1.06
CA TYR A 76 -9.87 -4.59 -0.02
C TYR A 76 -9.65 -3.19 0.51
N CYS A 77 -9.08 -2.35 -0.35
CA CYS A 77 -8.86 -0.93 -0.17
C CYS A 77 -9.41 -0.18 -1.39
N CYS A 78 -10.09 0.94 -1.18
CA CYS A 78 -10.60 1.81 -2.23
C CYS A 78 -9.70 3.04 -2.30
N LEU A 79 -9.07 3.26 -3.44
CA LEU A 79 -8.14 4.38 -3.60
C LEU A 79 -8.85 5.73 -3.69
N SER A 80 -10.14 5.76 -4.07
CA SER A 80 -10.88 7.02 -4.21
C SER A 80 -11.26 7.64 -2.86
N CYS A 81 -11.62 6.80 -1.89
CA CYS A 81 -12.11 7.23 -0.58
C CYS A 81 -11.29 6.69 0.61
N ASP A 82 -10.08 6.18 0.34
CA ASP A 82 -9.12 5.62 1.31
C ASP A 82 -9.71 4.63 2.34
N ALA A 83 -10.79 3.96 1.93
CA ALA A 83 -11.57 3.07 2.78
C ALA A 83 -11.10 1.62 2.64
N TYR A 84 -11.01 0.91 3.76
CA TYR A 84 -10.72 -0.53 3.82
C TYR A 84 -11.97 -1.28 4.27
N TRP A 85 -12.25 -2.45 3.69
CA TRP A 85 -13.38 -3.30 4.10
C TRP A 85 -13.12 -4.78 3.81
N ASN A 86 -14.00 -5.64 4.32
CA ASN A 86 -14.03 -7.08 4.03
C ASN A 86 -15.35 -7.41 3.29
N PRO A 87 -15.33 -8.16 2.17
CA PRO A 87 -16.55 -8.63 1.49
C PRO A 87 -17.46 -9.46 2.40
N ASP A 88 -16.90 -10.16 3.38
CA ASP A 88 -17.69 -11.01 4.29
C ASP A 88 -18.56 -10.17 5.24
N ASN A 89 -18.17 -8.92 5.51
CA ASN A 89 -18.94 -7.99 6.33
C ASN A 89 -18.77 -6.54 5.80
N PRO A 90 -19.48 -6.16 4.73
CA PRO A 90 -19.29 -4.88 4.04
C PRO A 90 -19.78 -3.67 4.84
N LYS A 91 -20.49 -3.88 5.97
CA LYS A 91 -20.92 -2.82 6.88
C LYS A 91 -19.77 -2.26 7.72
N VAL A 92 -18.71 -3.05 7.94
CA VAL A 92 -17.55 -2.62 8.71
C VAL A 92 -16.52 -2.03 7.75
N ILE A 93 -16.38 -0.71 7.79
CA ILE A 93 -15.47 0.06 6.96
C ILE A 93 -14.43 0.73 7.87
N TRP A 94 -13.16 0.46 7.62
CA TRP A 94 -12.03 1.07 8.33
C TRP A 94 -11.49 2.25 7.53
N ARG A 95 -11.21 3.36 8.22
CA ARG A 95 -10.80 4.65 7.62
C ARG A 95 -11.75 5.13 6.49
N PRO A 96 -13.06 5.28 6.75
CA PRO A 96 -13.91 6.00 5.82
C PRO A 96 -13.43 7.45 5.70
N ARG A 97 -13.28 7.97 4.47
CA ARG A 97 -13.15 9.41 4.24
C ARG A 97 -14.46 10.08 4.69
N ASP A 98 -14.36 11.14 5.48
CA ASP A 98 -15.54 11.89 5.91
C ASP A 98 -16.29 12.41 4.68
N PRO A 99 -17.63 12.25 4.61
CA PRO A 99 -18.40 12.75 3.49
C PRO A 99 -18.41 14.28 3.51
N GLY A 100 -17.50 14.92 2.78
CA GLY A 100 -17.44 16.39 2.71
C GLY A 100 -16.08 17.01 2.35
N LEU A 101 -15.00 16.22 2.24
CA LEU A 101 -13.67 16.67 1.80
C LEU A 101 -13.25 16.04 0.47
#